data_AF-F8H812-F1
#
_entry.id   AF-F8H812-F1
#
_cell.length_a   1.000
_cell.length_b   1.000
_cell.length_c   1.000
_cell.angle_alpha   90.00
_cell.angle_beta   90.00
_cell.angle_gamma   90.00
#
_symmetry.space_group_name_H-M   'P 1'
#
loop_
_entity.id
_entity.type
_entity.pdbx_description
1 polymer ?
#
loop_
_entity_poly.entity_id
_entity_poly.type
_entity_poly.pdbx_seq_one_letter_code
_entity_poly.pdbx_strand_id
1 'polypeptide(L)'
;MAHKPYEGAPAVNLILNTVLQVFEGFRYHRELASAEGRDVVLEFSASVGDRELKGIDLIRFDETGRIIEFEVMVRPMSGLQALGDEMKRRLAAYGGS
;
A
#
# COMPACT_ATOMS: atom_id res chain seq x y z
N MET A 1 -3.04 12.17 7.48
CA MET A 1 -2.66 10.76 7.21
C MET A 1 -3.77 9.88 7.73
N ALA A 2 -4.13 8.81 7.01
CA ALA A 2 -5.08 7.84 7.54
C ALA A 2 -4.46 7.19 8.78
N HIS A 3 -5.00 7.50 9.96
CA HIS A 3 -4.58 6.93 11.25
C HIS A 3 -5.53 5.81 11.71
N LYS A 4 -6.64 5.61 10.99
CA LYS A 4 -7.58 4.52 11.25
C LYS A 4 -7.40 3.43 10.19
N PRO A 5 -7.34 2.15 10.59
CA PRO A 5 -7.34 1.05 9.64
C PRO A 5 -8.63 1.11 8.81
N TYR A 6 -8.50 0.77 7.53
CA TYR A 6 -9.65 0.63 6.65
C TYR A 6 -10.20 -0.78 6.82
N GLU A 7 -11.44 -0.88 7.30
CA GLU A 7 -12.08 -2.16 7.58
C GLU A 7 -12.90 -2.66 6.39
N GLY A 8 -12.79 -3.95 6.12
CA GLY A 8 -13.57 -4.64 5.09
C GLY A 8 -12.90 -4.70 3.72
N ALA A 9 -13.08 -5.84 3.04
CA ALA A 9 -12.48 -6.11 1.73
C ALA A 9 -12.80 -5.05 0.66
N PRO A 10 -14.01 -4.47 0.56
CA PRO A 10 -14.28 -3.43 -0.44
C PRO A 10 -13.43 -2.16 -0.26
N ALA A 11 -13.25 -1.71 0.98
CA ALA A 11 -12.47 -0.51 1.28
C ALA A 11 -10.98 -0.74 1.00
N VAL A 12 -10.45 -1.87 1.43
CA VAL A 12 -9.06 -2.28 1.16
C VAL A 12 -8.82 -2.39 -0.35
N ASN A 13 -9.73 -3.03 -1.08
CA ASN A 13 -9.62 -3.19 -2.53
C ASN A 13 -9.62 -1.83 -3.27
N LEU A 14 -10.50 -0.91 -2.88
CA LEU A 14 -10.51 0.45 -3.45
C LEU A 14 -9.18 1.16 -3.25
N ILE A 15 -8.62 1.09 -2.05
CA ILE A 15 -7.38 1.79 -1.69
C ILE A 15 -6.20 1.19 -2.43
N LEU A 16 -6.06 -0.15 -2.43
CA LEU A 16 -4.95 -0.81 -3.11
C LEU A 16 -4.98 -0.52 -4.62
N ASN A 17 -6.15 -0.59 -5.27
CA ASN A 17 -6.26 -0.20 -6.68
C ASN A 17 -5.90 1.27 -6.91
N THR A 18 -6.30 2.16 -6.00
CA THR A 18 -5.98 3.58 -6.13
C THR A 18 -4.46 3.81 -6.01
N VAL A 19 -3.82 3.23 -4.99
CA VAL A 19 -2.37 3.33 -4.74
C VAL A 19 -1.57 2.79 -5.92
N LEU A 20 -1.96 1.65 -6.50
CA LEU A 20 -1.28 1.06 -7.65
C LEU A 20 -1.29 1.97 -8.89
N GLN A 21 -2.33 2.80 -9.06
CA GLN A 21 -2.37 3.76 -10.14
C GLN A 21 -1.58 5.06 -9.84
N VAL A 22 -1.14 5.27 -8.60
CA VAL A 22 -0.30 6.41 -8.19
C VAL A 22 1.17 6.10 -8.42
N PHE A 23 1.58 4.87 -8.13
CA PHE A 23 2.96 4.47 -8.27
C PHE A 23 3.38 4.34 -9.74
N GLU A 24 4.50 4.98 -10.05
CA GLU A 24 5.20 4.86 -11.33
C GLU A 24 6.44 3.99 -11.14
N GLY A 25 6.80 3.20 -12.15
CA GLY A 25 7.99 2.34 -12.11
C GLY A 25 7.99 1.30 -10.96
N PHE A 26 6.82 0.94 -10.44
CA PHE A 26 6.68 0.03 -9.30
C PHE A 26 7.39 -1.31 -9.55
N ARG A 27 8.22 -1.73 -8.59
CA ARG A 27 8.97 -2.98 -8.66
C ARG A 27 9.19 -3.58 -7.28
N TYR A 28 8.89 -4.86 -7.14
CA TYR A 28 9.30 -5.66 -5.97
C TYR A 28 10.79 -6.03 -6.02
N HIS A 29 11.38 -6.16 -4.84
CA HIS A 29 12.79 -6.50 -4.62
C HIS A 29 12.92 -7.72 -3.72
N ARG A 30 12.99 -7.52 -2.41
CA ARG A 30 13.13 -8.58 -1.42
C ARG A 30 11.77 -9.07 -0.98
N GLU A 31 11.65 -10.38 -0.81
CA GLU A 31 10.49 -11.05 -0.25
C GLU A 31 10.95 -11.80 1.00
N LEU A 32 10.27 -11.59 2.11
CA LEU A 32 10.56 -12.26 3.38
C LEU A 32 9.28 -12.90 3.90
N ALA A 33 9.34 -14.18 4.26
CA ALA A 33 8.23 -14.88 4.89
C ALA A 33 8.54 -15.14 6.37
N SER A 34 7.53 -15.07 7.23
CA SER A 34 7.65 -15.52 8.61
C SER A 34 7.87 -17.03 8.66
N ALA A 35 8.50 -17.53 9.73
CA ALA A 35 8.79 -18.96 9.89
C ALA A 35 7.53 -19.83 9.88
N GLU A 36 6.40 -19.27 10.32
CA GLU A 36 5.08 -19.94 10.32
C GLU A 36 4.36 -19.86 8.96
N GLY A 37 4.90 -19.11 8.00
CA GLY A 37 4.35 -18.98 6.65
C GLY A 37 3.04 -18.19 6.55
N ARG A 38 2.68 -17.44 7.60
CA ARG A 38 1.42 -16.67 7.67
C ARG A 38 1.58 -15.17 7.42
N ASP A 39 2.81 -14.67 7.45
CA ASP A 39 3.13 -13.27 7.20
C ASP A 39 4.19 -13.17 6.10
N VAL A 40 4.03 -12.19 5.21
CA VAL A 40 5.02 -11.87 4.19
C VAL A 40 5.30 -10.37 4.19
N VAL A 41 6.56 -10.02 3.96
CA VAL A 41 7.03 -8.66 3.71
C VAL A 41 7.55 -8.60 2.28
N LEU A 42 6.94 -7.73 1.47
CA LEU A 42 7.33 -7.48 0.09
C LEU A 42 7.95 -6.09 -0.01
N GLU A 43 9.27 -6.00 -0.15
CA GLU A 43 9.93 -4.71 -0.39
C GLU A 43 9.70 -4.25 -1.82
N PHE A 44 9.32 -2.99 -2.00
CA PHE A 44 9.19 -2.36 -3.31
C PHE A 44 9.96 -1.04 -3.43
N SER A 45 10.17 -0.61 -4.67
CA SER A 45 10.47 0.77 -5.04
C SER A 45 9.44 1.28 -6.03
N ALA A 46 9.18 2.57 -6.00
CA ALA A 46 8.37 3.27 -6.98
C ALA A 46 8.73 4.76 -6.99
N SER A 47 8.12 5.53 -7.88
CA SER A 47 8.08 6.98 -7.81
C SER A 47 6.64 7.50 -7.79
N VAL A 48 6.47 8.73 -7.32
CA VAL A 48 5.23 9.52 -7.43
C VAL A 48 5.62 10.88 -7.98
N GLY A 49 5.38 11.10 -9.28
CA GLY A 49 5.94 12.25 -9.98
C GLY A 49 7.47 12.28 -9.91
N ASP A 50 8.03 13.36 -9.36
CA ASP A 50 9.48 13.54 -9.21
C ASP A 50 10.07 12.91 -7.93
N ARG A 51 9.25 12.23 -7.12
CA ARG A 51 9.66 11.69 -5.82
C ARG A 51 9.83 10.18 -5.87
N GLU A 52 11.07 9.74 -5.75
CA GLU A 52 11.43 8.33 -5.52
C GLU A 52 11.06 7.89 -4.10
N LEU A 53 10.59 6.65 -3.97
CA LEU A 53 10.27 6.03 -2.70
C LEU A 53 10.60 4.54 -2.67
N LYS A 54 10.78 4.04 -1.45
CA LYS A 54 10.85 2.62 -1.11
C LYS A 54 9.81 2.33 -0.05
N GLY A 55 9.24 1.13 -0.11
CA GLY A 55 8.27 0.70 0.87
C GLY A 55 8.26 -0.80 1.07
N ILE A 56 7.39 -1.22 1.96
CA ILE A 56 7.03 -2.61 2.17
C ILE A 56 5.51 -2.75 2.18
N ASP A 57 5.04 -3.87 1.63
CA ASP A 57 3.73 -4.42 1.95
C ASP A 57 3.93 -5.54 2.99
N LEU A 58 3.35 -5.37 4.17
CA LEU A 58 3.30 -6.38 5.22
C LEU A 58 1.91 -7.01 5.21
N ILE A 59 1.85 -8.28 4.83
CA ILE A 59 0.59 -8.97 4.55
C ILE A 59 0.47 -10.18 5.47
N ARG A 60 -0.67 -10.31 6.15
CA ARG A 60 -1.02 -11.48 6.97
C ARG A 60 -2.14 -12.28 6.33
N PHE A 61 -2.01 -13.60 6.37
CA PHE A 61 -2.99 -14.55 5.86
C PHE A 61 -3.66 -15.35 6.97
N ASP A 62 -4.93 -15.72 6.76
CA ASP A 62 -5.61 -16.76 7.54
C ASP A 62 -5.18 -18.17 7.12
N GLU A 63 -5.67 -19.19 7.84
CA GLU A 63 -5.34 -20.60 7.58
C GLU A 63 -5.84 -21.12 6.21
N THR A 64 -6.71 -20.36 5.55
CA THR A 64 -7.23 -20.67 4.21
C THR A 64 -6.56 -19.86 3.10
N GLY A 65 -5.54 -19.06 3.44
CA GLY A 65 -4.78 -18.24 2.51
C GLY A 65 -5.46 -16.91 2.14
N ARG A 66 -6.45 -16.43 2.90
CA ARG A 66 -7.06 -15.11 2.66
C ARG A 66 -6.29 -14.03 3.39
N ILE A 67 -6.16 -12.85 2.77
CA ILE A 67 -5.56 -11.68 3.42
C ILE A 67 -6.49 -11.20 4.53
N ILE A 68 -5.97 -11.12 5.76
CA ILE A 68 -6.66 -10.58 6.93
C ILE A 68 -6.07 -9.26 7.42
N GLU A 69 -4.84 -8.94 6.99
CA GLU A 69 -4.17 -7.68 7.29
C GLU A 69 -3.28 -7.29 6.12
N PHE A 70 -3.30 -6.00 5.76
CA PHE A 70 -2.45 -5.43 4.73
C PHE A 70 -1.97 -4.07 5.21
N GLU A 71 -0.69 -3.98 5.57
CA GLU A 71 -0.05 -2.77 6.06
C GLU A 71 1.00 -2.27 5.05
N VAL A 72 0.99 -0.97 4.78
CA VAL A 72 1.93 -0.33 3.84
C VAL A 72 2.78 0.67 4.60
N MET A 73 4.10 0.54 4.50
CA MET A 73 5.05 1.53 5.00
C MET A 73 5.89 2.09 3.87
N VAL A 74 6.11 3.41 3.86
CA VAL A 74 6.83 4.11 2.79
C VAL A 74 7.87 5.08 3.38
N ARG A 75 9.02 5.16 2.70
CA ARG A 75 10.09 6.15 2.95
C ARG A 75 10.63 6.70 1.61
N PRO A 76 11.27 7.89 1.60
CA PRO A 76 11.36 8.85 2.69
C PRO A 76 10.04 9.60 2.92
N MET A 77 9.99 10.45 3.95
CA MET A 77 8.80 11.26 4.30
C MET A 77 8.26 12.06 3.11
N SER A 78 9.13 12.58 2.24
CA SER A 78 8.72 13.31 1.03
C SER A 78 7.93 12.43 0.05
N GLY A 79 8.31 11.15 -0.12
CA GLY A 79 7.56 10.20 -0.93
C GLY A 79 6.22 9.84 -0.28
N LEU A 80 6.20 9.68 1.04
CA LEU A 80 4.96 9.46 1.80
C LEU A 80 3.99 10.64 1.69
N GLN A 81 4.49 11.88 1.73
CA GLN A 81 3.69 13.09 1.52
C GLN A 81 3.11 13.14 0.11
N ALA A 82 3.93 12.89 -0.92
CA ALA A 82 3.48 12.87 -2.32
C ALA A 82 2.38 11.81 -2.55
N LEU A 83 2.57 10.59 -2.03
CA LEU A 83 1.55 9.54 -2.05
C LEU A 83 0.26 9.99 -1.36
N GLY A 84 0.37 10.57 -0.16
CA GLY A 84 -0.78 11.03 0.61
C GLY A 84 -1.59 12.12 -0.09
N ASP A 85 -0.94 13.03 -0.80
CA ASP A 85 -1.62 14.11 -1.53
C ASP A 85 -2.30 13.60 -2.81
N GLU A 86 -1.68 12.65 -3.51
CA GLU A 86 -2.31 11.99 -4.66
C GLU A 86 -3.52 11.15 -4.25
N MET A 87 -3.41 10.40 -3.16
CA MET A 87 -4.51 9.61 -2.61
C MET A 87 -5.70 10.47 -2.22
N LYS A 88 -5.48 11.64 -1.59
CA LYS A 88 -6.57 12.60 -1.30
C LYS A 88 -7.24 13.08 -2.59
N ARG A 89 -6.47 13.42 -3.62
CA ARG A 89 -7.00 13.92 -4.89
C ARG A 89 -7.89 12.88 -5.57
N ARG A 90 -7.47 11.62 -5.58
CA ARG A 90 -8.21 10.51 -6.21
C ARG A 90 -9.43 10.10 -5.40
N LEU A 91 -9.31 9.97 -4.08
CA LEU A 91 -10.45 9.62 -3.23
C LEU A 91 -11.52 10.71 -3.21
N ALA A 92 -11.14 11.99 -3.31
CA ALA A 92 -12.10 13.09 -3.49
C ALA A 92 -12.91 12.97 -4.79
N ALA A 93 -12.33 12.41 -5.86
CA ALA A 93 -13.04 12.15 -7.11
C ALA A 93 -14.06 11.01 -7.00
N TYR A 94 -13.86 10.06 -6.08
CA TYR A 94 -14.82 8.95 -5.81
C TYR A 94 -15.92 9.32 -4.81
N GLY A 95 -15.71 10.33 -3.95
CA GLY A 95 -16.72 10.79 -2.98
C GLY A 95 -17.72 11.82 -3.54
N GLY A 96 -17.61 12.17 -4.83
CA GLY A 96 -18.46 13.14 -5.52
C GLY A 96 -19.47 12.57 -6.51
N SER A 97 -19.64 11.23 -6.54
CA SER A 97 -20.62 10.53 -7.40
C SER A 97 -21.70 9.85 -6.59
#